data_AF-A0A6N7HL18-F1
#
_entry.id   AF-A0A6N7HL18-F1
#
_cell.length_a   1.000
_cell.length_b   1.000
_cell.length_c   1.000
_cell.angle_alpha   90.00
_cell.angle_beta   90.00
_cell.angle_gamma   90.00
#
_symmetry.space_group_name_H-M   'P 1'
#
loop_
_entity.id
_entity.type
_entity.pdbx_description
1 polymer ?
#
loop_
_entity_poly.entity_id
_entity_poly.type
_entity_poly.pdbx_seq_one_letter_code
_entity_poly.pdbx_strand_id
1 'polypeptide(L)' 'MRSAQPQSLSWRKSSHSDPNECVELAWPAEGGAVRDSKNADGPTLLFSRPGLAALVTAAKAQ' A
#
# COMPACT_ATOMS: atom_id res chain seq x y z
N MET A 1 14.58 0.14 -20.34
CA MET A 1 13.66 -0.51 -19.38
C MET A 1 12.64 0.54 -18.97
N ARG A 2 11.40 0.46 -19.45
CA ARG A 2 10.32 1.39 -19.09
C ARG A 2 9.41 0.62 -18.13
N SER A 3 9.63 0.81 -16.83
CA SER A 3 8.73 0.29 -15.81
C SER A 3 7.32 0.78 -16.14
N ALA A 4 6.36 -0.13 -16.20
CA ALA A 4 4.97 0.22 -16.34
C ALA A 4 4.56 0.99 -15.09
N GLN A 5 4.68 2.31 -15.13
CA GLN A 5 4.12 3.17 -14.10
C GLN A 5 2.62 2.85 -14.03
N PRO A 6 2.09 2.40 -12.88
CA PRO A 6 0.66 2.15 -12.77
C PRO A 6 -0.08 3.49 -12.86
N GLN A 7 -0.48 3.86 -14.08
CA GLN A 7 -1.60 4.76 -14.32
C GLN A 7 -2.80 4.11 -13.61
N SER A 8 -3.40 4.58 -12.52
CA SER A 8 -3.51 5.92 -11.93
C SER A 8 -3.85 5.81 -10.43
N LEU A 9 -3.00 5.18 -9.62
CA LEU A 9 -3.18 5.15 -8.17
C LEU A 9 -2.28 6.19 -7.50
N SER A 10 -2.91 7.11 -6.75
CA SER A 10 -2.18 8.09 -5.93
C SER A 10 -1.64 7.41 -4.68
N TRP A 11 -0.41 6.92 -4.77
CA TRP A 11 0.30 6.30 -3.66
C TRP A 11 0.73 7.33 -2.63
N ARG A 12 0.43 7.04 -1.36
CA ARG A 12 0.88 7.79 -0.19
C ARG A 12 1.79 6.90 0.64
N LYS A 13 3.01 7.35 0.82
CA LYS A 13 3.98 6.72 1.72
C LYS A 13 3.59 6.94 3.18
N SER A 14 3.77 5.92 4.02
CA SER A 14 3.57 6.06 5.46
C SER A 14 4.59 7.03 6.07
N SER A 15 4.16 7.79 7.06
CA SER A 15 5.06 8.62 7.89
C SER A 15 5.91 7.81 8.86
N HIS A 16 5.60 6.52 9.04
CA HIS A 16 6.38 5.57 9.85
C HIS A 16 7.36 4.76 9.00
N SER A 17 7.55 5.13 7.72
CA SER A 17 8.50 4.45 6.85
C SER A 17 9.94 4.81 7.20
N ASP A 18 10.78 3.82 7.41
CA ASP A 18 12.22 3.96 7.66
C ASP A 18 13.04 3.21 6.58
N PRO A 19 14.39 3.26 6.57
CA PRO A 19 15.19 2.60 5.55
C PRO A 19 14.97 1.08 5.43
N ASN A 20 14.46 0.43 6.47
CA ASN A 20 14.25 -1.01 6.57
C ASN A 20 12.79 -1.40 6.35
N GLU A 21 11.83 -0.56 6.74
CA GLU A 21 10.40 -0.84 6.66
C GLU A 21 9.68 0.31 5.96
N CYS A 22 9.32 0.12 4.69
CA CYS A 22 8.72 1.17 3.86
C CYS A 22 7.43 0.69 3.20
N VAL A 23 6.29 1.22 3.63
CA VAL A 23 4.97 0.88 3.07
C VAL A 23 4.29 2.06 2.39
N GLU A 24 3.60 1.78 1.30
CA GLU A 24 2.79 2.73 0.53
C GLU A 24 1.34 2.25 0.44
N LEU A 25 0.41 3.20 0.51
CA LEU A 25 -1.03 2.98 0.47
C LEU A 25 -1.67 3.80 -0.65
N ALA A 26 -2.60 3.22 -1.39
CA ALA A 26 -3.47 3.92 -2.31
C ALA A 26 -4.94 3.52 -2.10
N TRP A 27 -5.85 4.36 -2.59
CA TRP A 27 -7.30 4.17 -2.46
C TRP A 27 -7.96 4.04 -3.84
N PRO A 28 -7.98 2.84 -4.43
CA PRO A 28 -8.86 2.54 -5.57
C PRO A 28 -10.34 2.60 -5.17
N ALA A 29 -11.23 2.69 -6.15
CA ALA A 29 -12.68 2.73 -5.92
C ALA A 29 -13.21 1.57 -5.06
N GLU A 30 -12.60 0.39 -5.21
CA GLU A 30 -13.01 -0.86 -4.56
C GLU A 30 -12.45 -1.03 -3.12
N GLY A 31 -11.57 -0.15 -2.65
CA GLY A 31 -11.01 -0.23 -1.30
C GLY A 31 -9.59 0.32 -1.14
N GLY A 32 -8.66 -0.55 -0.76
CA GLY A 32 -7.28 -0.19 -0.43
C GLY A 32 -6.26 -1.03 -1.19
N ALA A 33 -5.16 -0.40 -1.59
CA ALA A 33 -4.00 -1.06 -2.16
C ALA A 33 -2.80 -0.79 -1.24
N VAL A 34 -2.08 -1.85 -0.86
CA VAL A 34 -0.86 -1.77 -0.05
C VAL A 34 0.28 -2.39 -0.84
N ARG A 35 1.43 -1.69 -0.88
CA ARG A 35 2.66 -2.24 -1.45
C ARG A 35 3.88 -1.90 -0.60
N ASP A 36 4.93 -2.67 -0.80
CA ASP A 36 6.25 -2.36 -0.31
C ASP A 36 6.88 -1.26 -1.20
N SER A 37 7.36 -0.17 -0.58
CA SER A 37 7.90 0.96 -1.37
C SER A 37 9.25 0.63 -2.00
N LYS A 38 10.00 -0.32 -1.45
CA LYS A 38 11.28 -0.80 -1.98
C LYS A 38 11.08 -1.70 -3.19
N ASN A 39 9.92 -2.35 -3.27
CA ASN A 39 9.52 -3.17 -4.41
C ASN A 39 8.30 -2.58 -5.12
N ALA A 40 8.42 -1.33 -5.61
CA ALA A 40 7.32 -0.60 -6.22
C ALA A 40 6.73 -1.25 -7.49
N ASP A 41 7.55 -2.05 -8.20
CA ASP A 41 7.17 -2.86 -9.37
C ASP A 41 6.69 -4.28 -8.96
N GLY A 42 6.71 -4.59 -7.67
CA GLY A 42 6.30 -5.86 -7.09
C GLY A 42 4.78 -6.01 -6.91
N PRO A 43 4.36 -7.14 -6.32
CA PRO A 43 2.94 -7.41 -6.09
C PRO A 43 2.31 -6.40 -5.14
N THR A 44 1.09 -5.98 -5.46
CA THR A 44 0.24 -5.11 -4.63
C THR A 44 -0.84 -5.95 -3.95
N LEU A 45 -1.01 -5.77 -2.65
CA LEU A 45 -2.11 -6.36 -1.90
C LEU A 45 -3.36 -5.48 -2.03
N LEU A 46 -4.45 -6.06 -2.51
CA LEU A 46 -5.75 -5.38 -2.63
C LEU A 46 -6.67 -5.81 -1.50
N PHE A 47 -7.32 -4.84 -0.90
CA PHE A 47 -8.28 -5.03 0.19
C PHE A 47 -9.60 -4.39 -0.17
N SER A 48 -10.69 -5.06 0.21
CA SER A 48 -11.98 -4.37 0.34
C SER A 48 -11.89 -3.31 1.44
N ARG A 49 -12.78 -2.31 1.43
CA ARG A 49 -12.87 -1.30 2.49
C ARG A 49 -12.91 -1.90 3.91
N PRO A 50 -13.76 -2.89 4.24
CA PRO A 50 -13.75 -3.51 5.57
C PRO A 50 -12.48 -4.31 5.83
N GLY A 51 -11.90 -4.97 4.82
CA GLY A 51 -10.64 -5.70 4.96
C GLY A 51 -9.47 -4.79 5.33
N LEU A 52 -9.38 -3.61 4.70
CA LEU A 52 -8.36 -2.63 5.03
C LEU A 52 -8.52 -2.09 6.47
N ALA A 53 -9.75 -1.82 6.90
CA ALA A 53 -10.01 -1.36 8.26
C ALA A 53 -9.64 -2.41 9.32
N ALA A 54 -9.94 -3.69 9.04
CA ALA A 54 -9.55 -4.80 9.90
C ALA A 54 -8.02 -4.95 9.98
N LEU A 55 -7.33 -4.87 8.84
CA LEU A 55 -5.86 -4.89 8.78
C LEU A 55 -5.25 -3.79 9.65
N VAL A 56 -5.71 -2.54 9.51
CA VAL A 56 -5.18 -1.40 10.28
C VAL A 56 -5.45 -1.56 11.77
N THR A 57 -6.62 -2.08 12.14
CA THR A 57 -6.95 -2.37 13.55
C THR A 57 -6.00 -3.42 14.13
N ALA A 58 -5.76 -4.51 13.40
CA ALA A 58 -4.85 -5.56 13.83
C ALA A 58 -3.39 -5.07 13.94
N ALA A 59 -2.94 -4.27 12.97
CA ALA A 59 -1.60 -3.70 12.95
C ALA A 59 -1.34 -2.73 14.13
N LYS A 60 -2.36 -1.98 14.56
CA LYS A 60 -2.25 -1.09 15.73
C LYS A 60 -2.15 -1.84 17.06
N ALA A 61 -2.52 -3.11 17.10
CA ALA A 61 -2.47 -3.94 18.30
C ALA A 61 -1.14 -4.69 18.45
N GLN A 62 -0.20 -4.51 17.51
CA GLN A 62 1.16 -5.06 17.59
C GLN A 62 2.08 -4.12 18.38
#